data_AF-A0A9P5EV46-F1
#
_entry.id   AF-A0A9P5EV46-F1
#
_cell.length_a   1.000
_cell.length_b   1.000
_cell.length_c   1.000
_cell.angle_alpha   90.00
_cell.angle_beta   90.00
_cell.angle_gamma   90.00
#
_symmetry.space_group_name_H-M   'P 1'
#
loop_
_entity.id
_entity.type
_entity.pdbx_description
1 polymer ?
#
loop_
_entity_poly.entity_id
_entity_poly.type
_entity_poly.pdbx_seq_one_letter_code
_entity_poly.pdbx_strand_id
1 'polypeptide(L)'
;MSKLVMQFTSYEPAARHAVLAISTLTEQLHGGTCGPLVRIQDQEFALHHYNAAINDIRKLKSPETHPVVLLVCILFICIDVLQENRKMVIQHCKHGFALLKHTTFEYAWTKQYLLPLFRRVAATSFIWADDSSDFPDLDGLEHPMPDGFFNFADAQAMIDDVFSRTLRLVRRGDPYRIHPETNGAPPPELLIEQSQIRRLLEQWELLMEDFEARPLSPPGRESPTTENLTKTLRFILRCRFESCKIWLNMALDPEVYDHDKYMDTFVEMLEDLGVTDPEFLDGFRRSPSFMCDAGYVPMIVLTSAKCAHLESRLSALKLVPVPGLPRELLCLPAHAWGCPEVKDLPQEIQTSTEDTGTAPNDVMEMST
;
A
#
# COMPACT_ATOMS: atom_id res chain seq x y z
N MET A 1 10.14 -10.51 7.18
CA MET A 1 9.01 -11.40 6.82
C MET A 1 9.50 -12.76 6.32
N SER A 2 10.45 -12.80 5.38
CA SER A 2 10.94 -14.04 4.75
C SER A 2 11.36 -15.15 5.73
N LYS A 3 12.20 -14.87 6.73
CA LYS A 3 12.67 -15.90 7.67
C LYS A 3 11.56 -16.57 8.47
N LEU A 4 10.60 -15.78 8.99
CA LEU A 4 9.47 -16.30 9.76
C LEU A 4 8.56 -17.15 8.87
N VAL A 5 8.18 -16.63 7.70
CA VAL A 5 7.35 -17.37 6.74
C VAL A 5 8.03 -18.69 6.34
N MET A 6 9.33 -18.68 6.04
CA MET A 6 10.09 -19.89 5.67
C MET A 6 10.16 -20.93 6.80
N GLN A 7 10.21 -20.50 8.06
CA GLN A 7 10.13 -21.42 9.19
C GLN A 7 8.75 -22.08 9.22
N PHE A 8 7.67 -21.31 9.13
CA PHE A 8 6.32 -21.86 9.21
C PHE A 8 5.94 -22.70 7.99
N THR A 9 6.41 -22.41 6.77
CA THR A 9 6.15 -23.29 5.60
C THR A 9 6.76 -24.69 5.75
N SER A 10 7.81 -24.82 6.57
CA SER A 10 8.44 -26.10 6.86
C SER A 10 7.56 -26.99 7.74
N TYR A 11 6.80 -26.41 8.68
CA TYR A 11 6.04 -27.13 9.69
C TYR A 11 4.52 -27.11 9.48
N GLU A 12 3.98 -26.07 8.83
CA GLU A 12 2.53 -25.84 8.69
C GLU A 12 2.08 -25.98 7.23
N PRO A 13 1.27 -27.01 6.90
CA PRO A 13 0.74 -27.22 5.54
C PRO A 13 -0.02 -26.02 5.00
N ALA A 14 -0.83 -25.36 5.85
CA ALA A 14 -1.60 -24.17 5.47
C ALA A 14 -0.69 -23.03 4.99
N ALA A 15 0.40 -22.74 5.73
CA ALA A 15 1.35 -21.71 5.36
C ALA A 15 2.08 -22.06 4.05
N ARG A 16 2.44 -23.34 3.87
CA ARG A 16 3.07 -23.82 2.63
C ARG A 16 2.17 -23.64 1.41
N HIS A 17 0.92 -24.07 1.52
CA HIS A 17 -0.06 -23.90 0.44
C HIS A 17 -0.28 -22.41 0.12
N ALA A 18 -0.42 -21.55 1.12
CA ALA A 18 -0.58 -20.11 0.90
C ALA A 18 0.65 -19.49 0.21
N VAL A 19 1.87 -19.83 0.63
CA VAL A 19 3.09 -19.33 -0.04
C VAL A 19 3.18 -19.80 -1.49
N LEU A 20 2.84 -21.06 -1.79
CA LEU A 20 2.81 -21.53 -3.18
C LEU A 20 1.83 -20.75 -4.04
N ALA A 21 0.64 -20.44 -3.52
CA ALA A 21 -0.32 -19.58 -4.23
C ALA A 21 0.23 -18.16 -4.47
N ILE A 22 0.88 -17.54 -3.47
CA ILE A 22 1.53 -16.23 -3.62
C ILE A 22 2.63 -16.29 -4.68
N SER A 23 3.50 -17.30 -4.62
CA SER A 23 4.61 -17.47 -5.57
C SER A 23 4.08 -17.57 -7.00
N THR A 24 3.08 -18.41 -7.27
CA THR A 24 2.48 -18.55 -8.60
C THR A 24 1.82 -17.25 -9.07
N LEU A 25 1.02 -16.59 -8.23
CA LEU A 25 0.38 -15.31 -8.57
C LEU A 25 1.42 -14.22 -8.83
N THR A 26 2.52 -14.23 -8.08
CA THR A 26 3.61 -13.27 -8.23
C THR A 26 4.38 -13.54 -9.53
N GLU A 27 4.72 -14.79 -9.84
CA GLU A 27 5.42 -15.17 -11.08
C GLU A 27 4.64 -14.74 -12.34
N GLN A 28 3.30 -14.84 -12.33
CA GLN A 28 2.46 -14.34 -13.42
C GLN A 28 2.62 -12.83 -13.66
N LEU A 29 2.89 -12.06 -12.61
CA LEU A 29 3.08 -10.61 -12.69
C LEU A 29 4.43 -10.23 -13.26
N HIS A 30 5.43 -11.10 -13.06
CA HIS A 30 6.79 -10.94 -13.58
C HIS A 30 6.93 -11.45 -15.01
N GLY A 31 6.21 -12.53 -15.36
CA GLY A 31 6.27 -13.20 -16.65
C GLY A 31 5.49 -12.48 -17.73
N GLY A 32 6.05 -11.38 -18.27
CA GLY A 32 5.44 -10.53 -19.30
C GLY A 32 5.16 -11.18 -20.68
N THR A 33 5.17 -12.51 -20.81
CA THR A 33 5.07 -13.21 -22.11
C THR A 33 4.39 -14.58 -22.03
N CYS A 34 3.72 -14.93 -20.93
CA CYS A 34 2.98 -16.20 -20.86
C CYS A 34 1.67 -16.13 -21.69
N GLY A 35 1.48 -17.09 -22.59
CA GLY A 35 0.27 -17.21 -23.39
C GLY A 35 -0.98 -17.44 -22.53
N PRO A 36 -2.20 -17.17 -23.05
CA PRO A 36 -3.44 -17.22 -22.27
C PRO A 36 -3.68 -18.55 -21.52
N LEU A 37 -3.27 -19.67 -22.11
CA LEU A 37 -3.41 -21.01 -21.51
C LEU A 37 -2.54 -21.21 -20.26
N VAL A 38 -1.31 -20.69 -20.26
CA VAL A 38 -0.40 -20.78 -19.11
C VAL A 38 -0.95 -19.96 -17.94
N ARG A 39 -1.50 -18.76 -18.24
CA ARG A 39 -2.15 -17.91 -17.23
C ARG A 39 -3.35 -18.60 -16.56
N ILE A 40 -4.16 -19.34 -17.32
CA ILE A 40 -5.30 -20.09 -16.79
C ILE A 40 -4.83 -21.22 -15.87
N GLN A 41 -3.83 -22.00 -16.30
CA GLN A 41 -3.29 -23.11 -15.50
C GLN A 41 -2.67 -22.63 -14.19
N ASP A 42 -1.90 -21.54 -14.24
CA ASP A 42 -1.29 -20.94 -13.06
C ASP A 42 -2.37 -20.35 -12.11
N GLN A 43 -3.48 -19.80 -12.65
CA GLN A 43 -4.62 -19.36 -11.83
C GLN A 43 -5.32 -20.54 -11.14
N GLU A 44 -5.57 -21.64 -11.87
CA GLU A 44 -6.14 -22.86 -11.29
C GLU A 44 -5.23 -23.45 -10.21
N PHE A 45 -3.91 -23.43 -10.43
CA PHE A 45 -2.93 -23.87 -9.46
C PHE A 45 -2.93 -23.00 -8.20
N ALA A 46 -2.91 -21.67 -8.35
CA ALA A 46 -3.01 -20.75 -7.22
C ALA A 46 -4.31 -20.94 -6.42
N LEU A 47 -5.45 -21.11 -7.10
CA LEU A 47 -6.74 -21.39 -6.46
C LEU A 47 -6.77 -22.75 -5.75
N HIS A 48 -6.15 -23.78 -6.33
CA HIS A 48 -6.01 -25.08 -5.69
C HIS A 48 -5.27 -24.96 -4.36
N HIS A 49 -4.13 -24.28 -4.37
CA HIS A 49 -3.32 -24.03 -3.18
C HIS A 49 -4.03 -23.14 -2.15
N TYR A 50 -4.72 -22.09 -2.58
CA TYR A 50 -5.53 -21.26 -1.69
C TYR A 50 -6.62 -22.08 -0.97
N ASN A 51 -7.37 -22.90 -1.71
CA ASN A 51 -8.41 -23.76 -1.14
C ASN A 51 -7.84 -24.86 -0.22
N ALA A 52 -6.69 -25.43 -0.55
CA ALA A 52 -5.99 -26.38 0.30
C ALA A 52 -5.59 -25.73 1.64
N ALA A 53 -5.03 -24.52 1.60
CA ALA A 53 -4.69 -23.76 2.80
C ALA A 53 -5.92 -23.48 3.68
N ILE A 54 -7.07 -23.12 3.09
CA ILE A 54 -8.33 -22.94 3.82
C ILE A 54 -8.74 -24.24 4.54
N ASN A 55 -8.66 -25.37 3.84
CA ASN A 55 -9.01 -26.67 4.40
C ASN A 55 -8.09 -27.08 5.56
N ASP A 56 -6.81 -26.71 5.50
CA ASP A 56 -5.85 -26.96 6.58
C ASP A 56 -6.08 -26.04 7.78
N ILE A 57 -6.34 -24.73 7.57
CA ILE A 57 -6.66 -23.81 8.68
C ILE A 57 -7.92 -24.27 9.42
N ARG A 58 -8.94 -24.78 8.73
CA ARG A 58 -10.18 -25.27 9.36
C ARG A 58 -9.95 -26.41 10.37
N LYS A 59 -8.80 -27.09 10.29
CA LYS A 59 -8.38 -28.13 11.24
C LYS A 59 -7.71 -27.55 12.49
N LEU A 60 -7.19 -26.32 12.42
CA LEU A 60 -6.55 -25.59 13.51
C LEU A 60 -7.63 -24.96 14.40
N LYS A 61 -8.02 -25.66 15.47
CA LYS A 61 -9.09 -25.24 16.40
C LYS A 61 -8.61 -24.89 17.80
N SER A 62 -7.37 -25.21 18.12
CA SER A 62 -6.81 -25.03 19.46
C SER A 62 -6.20 -23.63 19.62
N PRO A 63 -6.29 -22.98 20.79
CA PRO A 63 -5.69 -21.67 21.02
C PRO A 63 -4.19 -21.59 20.70
N GLU A 64 -3.47 -22.70 20.93
CA GLU A 64 -2.04 -22.83 20.60
C GLU A 64 -1.71 -22.62 19.12
N THR A 65 -2.70 -22.79 18.25
CA THR A 65 -2.56 -22.60 16.80
C THR A 65 -2.90 -21.18 16.34
N HIS A 66 -3.40 -20.30 17.22
CA HIS A 66 -3.76 -18.92 16.87
C HIS A 66 -2.62 -18.14 16.19
N PRO A 67 -1.34 -18.25 16.62
CA PRO A 67 -0.26 -17.56 15.91
C PRO A 67 -0.05 -18.05 14.47
N VAL A 68 -0.27 -19.34 14.21
CA VAL A 68 -0.24 -19.91 12.85
C VAL A 68 -1.39 -19.34 12.04
N VAL A 69 -2.61 -19.33 12.60
CA VAL A 69 -3.80 -18.78 11.94
C VAL A 69 -3.58 -17.30 11.57
N LEU A 70 -2.98 -16.51 12.47
CA LEU A 70 -2.64 -15.10 12.21
C LEU A 70 -1.62 -14.95 11.08
N LEU A 71 -0.58 -15.79 11.04
CA LEU A 71 0.39 -15.76 9.96
C LEU A 71 -0.26 -16.11 8.61
N VAL A 72 -1.07 -17.16 8.56
CA VAL A 72 -1.75 -17.55 7.32
C VAL A 72 -2.81 -16.52 6.92
N CYS A 73 -3.45 -15.85 7.88
CA CYS A 73 -4.33 -14.70 7.62
C CYS A 73 -3.60 -13.56 6.89
N ILE A 74 -2.36 -13.23 7.29
CA ILE A 74 -1.53 -12.27 6.55
C ILE A 74 -1.28 -12.75 5.12
N LEU A 75 -0.93 -14.03 4.94
CA LEU A 75 -0.71 -14.60 3.60
C LEU A 75 -1.97 -14.57 2.74
N PHE A 76 -3.15 -14.83 3.30
CA PHE A 76 -4.43 -14.69 2.61
C PHE A 76 -4.70 -13.26 2.19
N ILE A 77 -4.44 -12.26 3.05
CA ILE A 77 -4.52 -10.85 2.64
C ILE A 77 -3.63 -10.58 1.43
N CYS A 78 -2.38 -11.06 1.44
CA CYS A 78 -1.48 -10.92 0.30
C CYS A 78 -2.06 -11.59 -0.98
N ILE A 79 -2.62 -12.80 -0.88
CA ILE A 79 -3.25 -13.52 -2.01
C ILE A 79 -4.48 -12.78 -2.54
N ASP A 80 -5.36 -12.32 -1.65
CA ASP A 80 -6.59 -11.64 -2.02
C ASP A 80 -6.30 -10.25 -2.60
N VAL A 81 -5.22 -9.59 -2.17
CA VAL A 81 -4.69 -8.39 -2.83
C VAL A 81 -4.26 -8.69 -4.26
N LEU A 82 -3.45 -9.74 -4.47
CA LEU A 82 -2.96 -10.12 -5.81
C LEU A 82 -4.10 -10.49 -6.77
N GLN A 83 -5.20 -11.01 -6.24
CA GLN A 83 -6.44 -11.32 -6.96
C GLN A 83 -7.46 -10.17 -6.99
N GLU A 84 -7.15 -9.02 -6.39
CA GLU A 84 -8.03 -7.84 -6.32
C GLU A 84 -9.36 -8.07 -5.58
N ASN A 85 -9.40 -9.06 -4.68
CA ASN A 85 -10.58 -9.43 -3.91
C ASN A 85 -10.73 -8.55 -2.66
N ARG A 86 -11.15 -7.30 -2.87
CA ARG A 86 -11.28 -6.26 -1.83
C ARG A 86 -12.09 -6.71 -0.62
N LYS A 87 -13.22 -7.40 -0.86
CA LYS A 87 -14.12 -7.88 0.20
C LYS A 87 -13.39 -8.83 1.13
N MET A 88 -12.63 -9.79 0.58
CA MET A 88 -11.87 -10.75 1.38
C MET A 88 -10.73 -10.07 2.12
N VAL A 89 -10.05 -9.09 1.53
CA VAL A 89 -8.99 -8.34 2.20
C VAL A 89 -9.50 -7.62 3.43
N ILE A 90 -10.61 -6.88 3.31
CA ILE A 90 -11.27 -6.22 4.44
C ILE A 90 -11.68 -7.25 5.49
N GLN A 91 -12.28 -8.36 5.06
CA GLN A 91 -12.71 -9.42 5.96
C GLN A 91 -11.55 -10.07 6.72
N HIS A 92 -10.43 -10.37 6.05
CA HIS A 92 -9.26 -10.96 6.68
C HIS A 92 -8.58 -9.97 7.64
N CYS A 93 -8.50 -8.70 7.29
CA CYS A 93 -8.01 -7.68 8.22
C CYS A 93 -8.88 -7.61 9.48
N LYS A 94 -10.21 -7.49 9.36
CA LYS A 94 -11.12 -7.44 10.53
C LYS A 94 -10.94 -8.64 11.47
N HIS A 95 -11.04 -9.85 10.93
CA HIS A 95 -10.94 -11.07 11.73
C HIS A 95 -9.52 -11.27 12.29
N GLY A 96 -8.50 -10.95 11.50
CA GLY A 96 -7.10 -11.06 11.90
C GLY A 96 -6.76 -10.12 13.06
N PHE A 97 -7.20 -8.87 13.02
CA PHE A 97 -6.99 -7.93 14.13
C PHE A 97 -7.77 -8.33 15.39
N ALA A 98 -9.01 -8.79 15.25
CA ALA A 98 -9.79 -9.31 16.39
C ALA A 98 -9.07 -10.47 17.09
N LEU A 99 -8.53 -11.42 16.31
CA LEU A 99 -7.74 -12.54 16.85
C LEU A 99 -6.39 -12.08 17.43
N LEU A 100 -5.73 -11.12 16.79
CA LEU A 100 -4.44 -10.58 17.20
C LEU A 100 -4.52 -9.91 18.58
N LYS A 101 -5.61 -9.18 18.86
CA LYS A 101 -5.84 -8.57 20.19
C LYS A 101 -5.69 -9.58 21.31
N HIS A 102 -6.35 -10.73 21.21
CA HIS A 102 -6.24 -11.79 22.23
C HIS A 102 -4.87 -12.49 22.21
N THR A 103 -4.35 -12.77 21.02
CA THR A 103 -3.11 -13.56 20.86
C THR A 103 -1.86 -12.80 21.33
N THR A 104 -1.85 -11.47 21.22
CA THR A 104 -0.70 -10.64 21.65
C THR A 104 -0.48 -10.65 23.16
N PHE A 105 -1.52 -10.90 23.96
CA PHE A 105 -1.39 -11.10 25.41
C PHE A 105 -0.78 -12.45 25.76
N GLU A 106 -1.15 -13.49 25.01
CA GLU A 106 -0.72 -14.88 25.27
C GLU A 106 0.68 -15.16 24.70
N TYR A 107 1.03 -14.54 23.57
CA TYR A 107 2.26 -14.82 22.83
C TYR A 107 2.99 -13.52 22.50
N ALA A 108 3.94 -13.12 23.34
CA ALA A 108 4.70 -11.86 23.20
C ALA A 108 5.37 -11.69 21.81
N TRP A 109 5.83 -12.79 21.21
CA TRP A 109 6.44 -12.75 19.88
C TRP A 109 5.45 -12.33 18.78
N THR A 110 4.14 -12.57 18.94
CA THR A 110 3.15 -12.14 17.95
C THR A 110 3.03 -10.62 17.91
N LYS A 111 3.13 -9.95 19.06
CA LYS A 111 3.23 -8.49 19.15
C LYS A 111 4.52 -7.98 18.48
N GLN A 112 5.62 -8.69 18.63
CA GLN A 112 6.90 -8.30 18.05
C GLN A 112 6.98 -8.50 16.53
N TYR A 113 6.44 -9.61 16.01
CA TYR A 113 6.67 -10.03 14.62
C TYR A 113 5.44 -9.98 13.72
N LEU A 114 4.22 -10.23 14.25
CA LEU A 114 3.00 -10.26 13.46
C LEU A 114 2.26 -8.92 13.46
N LEU A 115 2.20 -8.21 14.60
CA LEU A 115 1.53 -6.90 14.67
C LEU A 115 2.10 -5.89 13.65
N PRO A 116 3.42 -5.74 13.46
CA PRO A 116 3.94 -4.85 12.42
C PRO A 116 3.57 -5.29 11.00
N LEU A 117 3.38 -6.60 10.75
CA LEU A 117 2.90 -7.08 9.45
C LEU A 117 1.41 -6.76 9.26
N PHE A 118 0.59 -7.00 10.30
CA PHE A 118 -0.83 -6.67 10.28
C PHE A 118 -1.08 -5.19 10.01
N ARG A 119 -0.34 -4.29 10.67
CA ARG A 119 -0.44 -2.84 10.40
C ARG A 119 -0.13 -2.48 8.95
N ARG A 120 0.91 -3.09 8.37
CA ARG A 120 1.29 -2.83 6.98
C ARG A 120 0.27 -3.33 5.97
N VAL A 121 -0.32 -4.50 6.19
CA VAL A 121 -1.37 -5.01 5.30
C VAL A 121 -2.71 -4.31 5.55
N ALA A 122 -2.98 -3.80 6.75
CA ALA A 122 -4.19 -3.02 7.06
C ALA A 122 -4.31 -1.74 6.24
N ALA A 123 -3.17 -1.16 5.83
CA ALA A 123 -3.14 -0.01 4.93
C ALA A 123 -3.90 -0.27 3.62
N THR A 124 -3.96 -1.53 3.15
CA THR A 124 -4.73 -1.90 1.95
C THR A 124 -6.23 -1.82 2.18
N SER A 125 -6.71 -2.23 3.36
CA SER A 125 -8.12 -2.05 3.75
C SER A 125 -8.50 -0.58 3.79
N PHE A 126 -7.56 0.31 4.12
CA PHE A 126 -7.82 1.74 4.05
C PHE A 126 -8.12 2.23 2.65
N ILE A 127 -7.48 1.69 1.62
CA ILE A 127 -7.71 2.14 0.24
C ILE A 127 -9.03 1.59 -0.31
N TRP A 128 -9.43 0.40 0.14
CA TRP A 128 -10.56 -0.33 -0.44
C TRP A 128 -11.84 -0.35 0.38
N ALA A 129 -11.81 0.06 1.64
CA ALA A 129 -13.01 0.15 2.46
C ALA A 129 -13.88 1.33 2.02
N ASP A 130 -15.16 1.04 1.81
CA ASP A 130 -16.19 2.03 1.47
C ASP A 130 -16.78 2.69 2.73
N ASP A 131 -16.69 2.04 3.90
CA ASP A 131 -17.26 2.50 5.16
C ASP A 131 -16.22 2.53 6.29
N SER A 132 -16.32 3.52 7.19
CA SER A 132 -15.45 3.63 8.38
C SER A 132 -15.58 2.46 9.37
N SER A 133 -16.70 1.75 9.37
CA SER A 133 -16.93 0.51 10.12
C SER A 133 -16.24 -0.71 9.49
N ASP A 134 -15.69 -0.56 8.28
CA ASP A 134 -14.88 -1.59 7.64
C ASP A 134 -13.44 -1.67 8.16
N PHE A 135 -13.06 -0.74 9.03
CA PHE A 135 -11.73 -0.67 9.57
C PHE A 135 -11.52 -1.63 10.73
N PRO A 136 -10.35 -2.30 10.79
CA PRO A 136 -10.00 -3.09 11.94
C PRO A 136 -9.87 -2.19 13.17
N ASP A 137 -10.38 -2.67 14.30
CA ASP A 137 -10.21 -2.02 15.58
C ASP A 137 -8.75 -2.20 16.05
N LEU A 138 -8.04 -1.09 16.21
CA LEU A 138 -6.63 -1.03 16.62
C LEU A 138 -6.45 -0.68 18.11
N ASP A 139 -7.53 -0.42 18.84
CA ASP A 139 -7.45 0.04 20.23
C ASP A 139 -6.82 -1.03 21.13
N GLY A 140 -5.88 -0.62 21.98
CA GLY A 140 -5.13 -1.52 22.85
C GLY A 140 -3.92 -2.19 22.17
N LEU A 141 -3.72 -1.96 20.88
CA LEU A 141 -2.54 -2.42 20.12
C LEU A 141 -1.54 -1.30 19.87
N GLU A 142 -1.58 -0.21 20.64
CA GLU A 142 -0.67 0.92 20.52
C GLU A 142 0.79 0.50 20.74
N HIS A 143 1.71 1.11 19.98
CA HIS A 143 3.13 0.99 20.28
C HIS A 143 3.47 1.91 21.47
N PRO A 144 4.13 1.42 22.52
CA PRO A 144 4.63 2.30 23.57
C PRO A 144 5.65 3.28 22.96
N MET A 145 5.71 4.49 23.49
CA MET A 145 6.70 5.47 23.06
C MET A 145 8.12 4.91 23.32
N PRO A 146 8.97 4.77 22.28
CA PRO A 146 10.34 4.35 22.51
C PRO A 146 11.17 5.50 23.10
N ASP A 147 12.17 5.17 23.91
CA ASP A 147 13.15 6.15 24.44
C ASP A 147 14.10 6.68 23.34
N GLY A 148 14.20 5.96 22.23
CA GLY A 148 15.06 6.27 21.09
C GLY A 148 14.98 5.21 20.00
N PHE A 149 15.44 5.53 18.80
CA PHE A 149 15.66 4.52 17.77
C PHE A 149 17.11 4.00 17.86
N PHE A 150 17.27 2.68 17.90
CA PHE A 150 18.57 2.01 17.88
C PHE A 150 18.83 1.34 16.53
N ASN A 151 17.77 1.10 15.76
CA ASN A 151 17.82 0.53 14.43
C ASN A 151 16.56 0.93 13.63
N PHE A 152 16.57 0.69 12.31
CA PHE A 152 15.43 1.01 11.44
C PHE A 152 14.13 0.29 11.80
N ALA A 153 14.18 -0.87 12.48
CA ALA A 153 12.97 -1.56 12.90
C ALA A 153 12.24 -0.81 14.02
N ASP A 154 12.95 -0.06 14.88
CA ASP A 154 12.34 0.78 15.91
C ASP A 154 11.57 1.94 15.26
N ALA A 155 12.24 2.64 14.33
CA ALA A 155 11.63 3.72 13.54
C ALA A 155 10.43 3.21 12.72
N GLN A 156 10.55 2.02 12.12
CA GLN A 156 9.49 1.38 11.37
C GLN A 156 8.29 1.01 12.26
N ALA A 157 8.53 0.43 13.44
CA ALA A 157 7.45 0.01 14.33
C ALA A 157 6.62 1.20 14.83
N MET A 158 7.28 2.32 15.12
CA MET A 158 6.60 3.56 15.52
C MET A 158 5.84 4.17 14.35
N ILE A 159 6.44 4.30 13.15
CA ILE A 159 5.72 4.90 12.02
C ILE A 159 4.57 4.02 11.54
N ASP A 160 4.68 2.69 11.58
CA ASP A 160 3.59 1.77 11.25
C ASP A 160 2.36 1.98 12.16
N ASP A 161 2.58 2.29 13.45
CA ASP A 161 1.52 2.63 14.39
C ASP A 161 0.87 3.97 14.04
N VAL A 162 1.70 5.02 13.93
CA VAL A 162 1.24 6.39 13.62
C VAL A 162 0.48 6.43 12.30
N PHE A 163 0.98 5.70 11.30
CA PHE A 163 0.35 5.54 10.00
C PHE A 163 -1.04 4.93 10.11
N SER A 164 -1.16 3.81 10.83
CA SER A 164 -2.45 3.14 11.02
C SER A 164 -3.47 4.03 11.74
N ARG A 165 -3.04 4.80 12.74
CA ARG A 165 -3.90 5.78 13.44
C ARG A 165 -4.31 6.94 12.54
N THR A 166 -3.38 7.46 11.74
CA THR A 166 -3.65 8.55 10.78
C THR A 166 -4.71 8.11 9.78
N LEU A 167 -4.55 6.92 9.20
CA LEU A 167 -5.53 6.33 8.30
C LEU A 167 -6.90 6.19 8.94
N ARG A 168 -6.98 5.65 10.15
CA ARG A 168 -8.26 5.52 10.88
C ARG A 168 -8.92 6.88 11.12
N LEU A 169 -8.15 7.89 11.50
CA LEU A 169 -8.66 9.24 11.71
C LEU A 169 -9.20 9.83 10.41
N VAL A 170 -8.48 9.70 9.29
CA VAL A 170 -8.93 10.21 7.99
C VAL A 170 -10.29 9.63 7.63
N ARG A 171 -10.50 8.31 7.77
CA ARG A 171 -11.81 7.72 7.47
C ARG A 171 -12.92 8.12 8.43
N ARG A 172 -12.61 8.28 9.72
CA ARG A 172 -13.59 8.82 10.67
C ARG A 172 -13.90 10.29 10.41
N GLY A 173 -12.98 11.01 9.75
CA GLY A 173 -13.16 12.37 9.26
C GLY A 173 -13.96 12.48 7.97
N ASP A 174 -14.00 11.44 7.13
CA ASP A 174 -14.66 11.46 5.81
C ASP A 174 -16.10 12.02 5.84
N PRO A 175 -17.00 11.64 6.77
CA PRO A 175 -18.36 12.21 6.80
C PRO A 175 -18.38 13.73 6.99
N TYR A 176 -17.47 14.27 7.80
CA TYR A 176 -17.38 15.70 8.11
C TYR A 176 -16.67 16.49 7.01
N ARG A 177 -15.72 15.84 6.34
CA ARG A 177 -14.92 16.45 5.27
C ARG A 177 -15.59 16.41 3.90
N ILE A 178 -16.29 15.31 3.58
CA ILE A 178 -16.94 15.09 2.28
C ILE A 178 -18.38 15.59 2.28
N HIS A 179 -19.07 15.48 3.42
CA HIS A 179 -20.47 15.88 3.58
C HIS A 179 -20.67 16.84 4.77
N PRO A 180 -19.95 17.98 4.81
CA PRO A 180 -20.03 18.95 5.91
C PRO A 180 -21.44 19.52 6.10
N GLU A 181 -22.22 19.63 5.03
CA GLU A 181 -23.61 20.09 5.06
C GLU A 181 -24.55 19.17 5.86
N THR A 182 -24.24 17.87 5.90
CA THR A 182 -25.04 16.86 6.60
C THR A 182 -24.51 16.62 8.02
N ASN A 183 -23.19 16.62 8.19
CA ASN A 183 -22.55 16.19 9.44
C ASN A 183 -22.05 17.34 10.31
N GLY A 184 -22.01 18.57 9.78
CA GLY A 184 -21.52 19.75 10.50
C GLY A 184 -20.03 19.67 10.81
N ALA A 185 -19.63 20.35 11.89
CA ALA A 185 -18.23 20.40 12.31
C ALA A 185 -17.77 19.04 12.90
N PRO A 186 -16.48 18.67 12.73
CA PRO A 186 -15.91 17.48 13.35
C PRO A 186 -16.08 17.45 14.88
N PRO A 187 -16.40 16.30 15.48
CA PRO A 187 -16.48 16.15 16.93
C PRO A 187 -15.14 16.47 17.63
N PRO A 188 -15.17 16.99 18.87
CA PRO A 188 -13.97 17.30 19.64
C PRO A 188 -13.01 16.12 19.78
N GLU A 189 -13.53 14.90 19.84
CA GLU A 189 -12.73 13.67 20.00
C GLU A 189 -11.81 13.45 18.79
N LEU A 190 -12.26 13.76 17.57
CA LEU A 190 -11.43 13.66 16.36
C LEU A 190 -10.34 14.72 16.35
N LEU A 191 -10.64 15.93 16.83
CA LEU A 191 -9.65 17.01 16.96
C LEU A 191 -8.57 16.66 18.00
N ILE A 192 -8.96 16.04 19.11
CA ILE A 192 -8.04 15.54 20.13
C ILE A 192 -7.15 14.44 19.53
N GLU A 193 -7.72 13.45 18.84
CA GLU A 193 -6.94 12.39 18.17
C GLU A 193 -5.99 12.96 17.12
N GLN A 194 -6.42 13.95 16.32
CA GLN A 194 -5.57 14.65 15.36
C GLN A 194 -4.35 15.30 16.06
N SER A 195 -4.58 15.99 17.19
CA SER A 195 -3.52 16.62 17.97
C SER A 195 -2.54 15.61 18.57
N GLN A 196 -3.03 14.45 19.00
CA GLN A 196 -2.21 13.37 19.54
C GLN A 196 -1.31 12.77 18.46
N ILE A 197 -1.88 12.46 17.28
CA ILE A 197 -1.11 11.93 16.15
C ILE A 197 -0.05 12.96 15.69
N ARG A 198 -0.39 14.25 15.69
CA ARG A 198 0.58 15.33 15.38
C ARG A 198 1.80 15.28 16.31
N ARG A 199 1.58 15.15 17.62
CA ARG A 199 2.66 15.01 18.61
C ARG A 199 3.50 13.75 18.38
N LEU A 200 2.86 12.63 18.00
CA LEU A 200 3.58 11.39 17.69
C LEU A 200 4.46 11.55 16.44
N LEU A 201 3.99 12.29 15.42
CA LEU A 201 4.80 12.59 14.23
C LEU A 201 5.99 13.49 14.58
N GLU A 202 5.77 14.57 15.33
CA GLU A 202 6.85 15.45 15.83
C GLU A 202 7.90 14.65 16.60
N GLN A 203 7.47 13.74 17.48
CA GLN A 203 8.38 12.87 18.22
C GLN A 203 9.12 11.89 17.30
N TRP A 204 8.44 11.28 16.33
CA TRP A 204 9.10 10.39 15.37
C TRP A 204 10.20 11.11 14.60
N GLU A 205 9.95 12.35 14.15
CA GLU A 205 10.93 13.17 13.43
C GLU A 205 12.16 13.46 14.30
N LEU A 206 11.96 13.91 15.54
CA LEU A 206 13.06 14.16 16.49
C LEU A 206 13.90 12.89 16.75
N LEU A 207 13.26 11.73 16.93
CA LEU A 207 13.96 10.47 17.16
C LEU A 207 14.70 9.98 15.91
N MET A 208 14.16 10.25 14.72
CA MET A 208 14.81 9.92 13.46
C MET A 208 16.03 10.81 13.22
N GLU A 209 15.92 12.13 13.47
CA GLU A 209 17.03 13.08 13.38
C GLU A 209 18.17 12.71 14.34
N ASP A 210 17.86 12.39 15.61
CA ASP A 210 18.86 11.93 16.56
C ASP A 210 19.54 10.63 16.10
N PHE A 211 18.76 9.68 15.57
CA PHE A 211 19.29 8.42 15.05
C PHE A 211 20.22 8.62 13.85
N GLU A 212 19.86 9.51 12.92
CA GLU A 212 20.64 9.81 11.71
C GLU A 212 21.89 10.65 11.99
N ALA A 213 21.87 11.47 13.04
CA ALA A 213 23.04 12.26 13.47
C ALA A 213 24.15 11.41 14.11
N ARG A 214 23.86 10.16 14.50
CA ARG A 214 24.86 9.26 15.10
C ARG A 214 25.89 8.86 14.04
N PRO A 215 27.19 8.81 14.38
CA PRO A 215 28.21 8.41 13.42
C PRO A 215 27.93 6.99 12.91
N LEU A 216 27.77 6.85 11.60
CA LEU A 216 27.83 5.54 10.94
C LEU A 216 29.19 4.89 11.25
N SER A 217 29.24 3.55 11.21
CA SER A 217 30.49 2.80 11.42
C SER A 217 31.64 3.37 10.57
N PRO A 218 32.90 3.27 11.01
CA PRO A 218 34.02 3.91 10.34
C PRO A 218 34.05 3.60 8.83
N PRO A 219 34.30 4.63 7.99
CA PRO A 219 34.22 4.49 6.54
C PRO A 219 35.17 3.39 6.05
N GLY A 220 34.63 2.43 5.27
CA GLY A 220 35.41 1.37 4.62
C GLY A 220 35.05 -0.07 4.94
N ARG A 221 33.96 -0.35 5.67
CA ARG A 221 33.49 -1.74 5.95
C ARG A 221 32.13 -2.12 5.37
N GLU A 222 31.35 -1.17 4.86
CA GLU A 222 30.00 -1.47 4.37
C GLU A 222 30.03 -1.87 2.90
N SER A 223 29.38 -2.99 2.58
CA SER A 223 29.18 -3.44 1.20
C SER A 223 28.22 -2.47 0.49
N PRO A 224 28.39 -2.17 -0.82
CA PRO A 224 27.47 -1.34 -1.60
C PRO A 224 26.00 -1.78 -1.50
N THR A 225 25.76 -3.09 -1.34
CA THR A 225 24.43 -3.67 -1.15
C THR A 225 23.78 -3.27 0.18
N THR A 226 24.56 -3.14 1.25
CA THR A 226 24.07 -2.74 2.58
C THR A 226 23.76 -1.25 2.63
N GLU A 227 24.58 -0.44 1.96
CA GLU A 227 24.35 1.00 1.80
C GLU A 227 23.05 1.27 1.03
N ASN A 228 22.84 0.60 -0.11
CA ASN A 228 21.62 0.77 -0.91
C ASN A 228 20.35 0.34 -0.15
N LEU A 229 20.40 -0.77 0.59
CA LEU A 229 19.28 -1.21 1.44
C LEU A 229 18.95 -0.16 2.51
N THR A 230 19.98 0.42 3.14
CA THR A 230 19.83 1.44 4.18
C THR A 230 19.18 2.71 3.62
N LYS A 231 19.66 3.19 2.46
CA LYS A 231 19.05 4.34 1.75
C LYS A 231 17.58 4.07 1.42
N THR A 232 17.28 2.87 0.93
CA THR A 232 15.91 2.45 0.59
C THR A 232 14.99 2.43 1.80
N LEU A 233 15.44 1.85 2.92
CA LEU A 233 14.65 1.81 4.16
C LEU A 233 14.38 3.22 4.68
N ARG A 234 15.39 4.09 4.71
CA ARG A 234 15.23 5.51 5.09
C ARG A 234 14.16 6.19 4.24
N PHE A 235 14.24 6.03 2.92
CA PHE A 235 13.26 6.61 2.00
C PHE A 235 11.84 6.12 2.26
N ILE A 236 11.63 4.80 2.39
CA ILE A 236 10.29 4.24 2.67
C ILE A 236 9.71 4.81 3.97
N LEU A 237 10.53 4.93 5.01
CA LEU A 237 10.10 5.50 6.29
C LEU A 237 9.75 6.97 6.16
N ARG A 238 10.58 7.76 5.45
CA ARG A 238 10.33 9.18 5.21
C ARG A 238 9.07 9.40 4.38
N CYS A 239 8.83 8.60 3.33
CA CYS A 239 7.58 8.65 2.56
C CYS A 239 6.37 8.40 3.44
N ARG A 240 6.41 7.38 4.32
CA ARG A 240 5.32 7.10 5.26
C ARG A 240 5.10 8.26 6.22
N PHE A 241 6.18 8.81 6.77
CA PHE A 241 6.13 9.97 7.66
C PHE A 241 5.50 11.18 6.99
N GLU A 242 6.01 11.61 5.84
CA GLU A 242 5.48 12.79 5.17
C GLU A 242 4.01 12.58 4.82
N SER A 243 3.66 11.41 4.30
CA SER A 243 2.27 11.08 3.99
C SER A 243 1.32 11.18 5.19
N CYS A 244 1.76 10.73 6.36
CA CYS A 244 0.99 10.90 7.58
C CYS A 244 0.74 12.38 7.86
N LYS A 245 1.74 13.25 7.69
CA LYS A 245 1.58 14.71 7.90
C LYS A 245 0.52 15.30 6.99
N ILE A 246 0.53 15.00 5.69
CA ILE A 246 -0.48 15.57 4.77
C ILE A 246 -1.85 15.04 5.10
N TRP A 247 -2.00 13.73 5.23
CA TRP A 247 -3.29 13.11 5.49
C TRP A 247 -3.88 13.56 6.80
N LEU A 248 -3.05 13.72 7.84
CA LEU A 248 -3.47 14.25 9.12
C LEU A 248 -4.01 15.67 9.00
N ASN A 249 -3.31 16.54 8.25
CA ASN A 249 -3.73 17.93 8.06
C ASN A 249 -5.01 18.03 7.21
N MET A 250 -5.16 17.15 6.21
CA MET A 250 -6.36 17.08 5.38
C MET A 250 -7.53 16.34 6.03
N ALA A 251 -7.33 15.63 7.15
CA ALA A 251 -8.33 14.68 7.67
C ALA A 251 -9.67 15.33 8.03
N LEU A 252 -9.64 16.57 8.52
CA LEU A 252 -10.79 17.24 9.14
C LEU A 252 -11.08 18.63 8.54
N ASP A 253 -10.18 19.16 7.70
CA ASP A 253 -10.32 20.46 7.05
C ASP A 253 -9.94 20.33 5.56
N PRO A 254 -10.88 20.54 4.63
CA PRO A 254 -10.61 20.49 3.20
C PRO A 254 -10.04 21.80 2.63
N GLU A 255 -10.10 22.94 3.35
CA GLU A 255 -9.78 24.25 2.79
C GLU A 255 -8.32 24.70 3.04
N VAL A 256 -7.58 24.00 3.89
CA VAL A 256 -6.28 24.49 4.38
C VAL A 256 -5.18 23.45 4.17
N TYR A 257 -4.75 23.23 2.93
CA TYR A 257 -3.40 22.68 2.71
C TYR A 257 -2.82 22.97 1.33
N ASP A 258 -1.56 23.44 1.31
CA ASP A 258 -0.80 23.71 0.09
C ASP A 258 -0.27 22.40 -0.51
N HIS A 259 -0.93 21.91 -1.55
CA HIS A 259 -0.59 20.66 -2.24
C HIS A 259 0.72 20.76 -3.04
N ASP A 260 1.13 21.95 -3.47
CA ASP A 260 2.30 22.11 -4.32
C ASP A 260 3.59 21.95 -3.49
N LYS A 261 3.63 22.54 -2.29
CA LYS A 261 4.74 22.36 -1.34
C LYS A 261 5.01 20.89 -0.98
N TYR A 262 3.97 20.05 -0.93
CA TYR A 262 4.13 18.61 -0.69
C TYR A 262 4.86 17.90 -1.83
N MET A 263 4.50 18.24 -3.07
CA MET A 263 5.06 17.58 -4.23
C MET A 263 6.55 17.85 -4.32
N ASP A 264 6.98 19.08 -3.98
CA ASP A 264 8.38 19.45 -3.90
C ASP A 264 9.13 18.58 -2.87
N THR A 265 8.58 18.41 -1.67
CA THR A 265 9.17 17.51 -0.65
C THR A 265 9.31 16.06 -1.15
N PHE A 266 8.34 15.54 -1.92
CA PHE A 266 8.45 14.19 -2.48
C PHE A 266 9.48 14.07 -3.59
N VAL A 267 9.59 15.10 -4.43
CA VAL A 267 10.61 15.17 -5.47
C VAL A 267 12.00 15.23 -4.85
N GLU A 268 12.21 16.12 -3.87
CA GLU A 268 13.47 16.23 -3.12
C GLU A 268 13.87 14.89 -2.48
N MET A 269 12.93 14.20 -1.82
CA MET A 269 13.20 12.87 -1.24
C MET A 269 13.60 11.81 -2.29
N LEU A 270 13.02 11.86 -3.48
CA LEU A 270 13.34 10.94 -4.58
C LEU A 270 14.70 11.24 -5.21
N GLU A 271 15.05 12.52 -5.30
CA GLU A 271 16.36 13.00 -5.74
C GLU A 271 17.45 12.59 -4.74
N ASP A 272 17.23 12.79 -3.44
CA ASP A 272 18.14 12.38 -2.36
C ASP A 272 18.38 10.86 -2.31
N LEU A 273 17.37 10.05 -2.64
CA LEU A 273 17.51 8.61 -2.74
C LEU A 273 18.33 8.19 -3.98
N GLY A 274 18.51 9.08 -4.96
CA GLY A 274 19.14 8.75 -6.24
C GLY A 274 18.23 7.89 -7.12
N VAL A 275 16.91 8.04 -7.05
CA VAL A 275 15.97 7.28 -7.92
C VAL A 275 16.17 7.64 -9.41
N THR A 276 16.84 8.75 -9.70
CA THR A 276 17.29 9.11 -11.05
C THR A 276 18.53 8.33 -11.51
N ASP A 277 19.22 7.60 -10.62
CA ASP A 277 20.36 6.74 -10.92
C ASP A 277 19.90 5.42 -11.59
N PRO A 278 20.22 5.20 -12.88
CA PRO A 278 19.85 3.97 -13.57
C PRO A 278 20.39 2.69 -12.93
N GLU A 279 21.54 2.74 -12.25
CA GLU A 279 22.13 1.55 -11.59
C GLU A 279 21.34 1.17 -10.33
N PHE A 280 20.89 2.17 -9.56
CA PHE A 280 20.00 1.95 -8.42
C PHE A 280 18.69 1.29 -8.89
N LEU A 281 18.06 1.84 -9.94
CA LEU A 281 16.80 1.30 -10.48
C LEU A 281 16.92 -0.12 -11.04
N ASP A 282 18.04 -0.42 -11.71
CA ASP A 282 18.30 -1.74 -12.29
C ASP A 282 18.55 -2.81 -11.22
N GLY A 283 19.18 -2.44 -10.10
CA GLY A 283 19.35 -3.32 -8.93
C GLY A 283 18.02 -3.88 -8.40
N PHE A 284 16.97 -3.05 -8.36
CA PHE A 284 15.65 -3.53 -7.95
C PHE A 284 14.92 -4.37 -9.00
N ARG A 285 15.07 -4.03 -10.29
CA ARG A 285 14.45 -4.81 -11.38
C ARG A 285 15.00 -6.23 -11.47
N ARG A 286 16.29 -6.39 -11.14
CA ARG A 286 17.00 -7.68 -11.21
C ARG A 286 16.72 -8.62 -10.03
N SER A 287 16.12 -8.13 -8.95
CA SER A 287 15.83 -8.94 -7.75
C SER A 287 14.48 -8.55 -7.16
N PRO A 288 13.39 -8.89 -7.86
CA PRO A 288 12.07 -8.68 -7.30
C PRO A 288 11.93 -9.49 -6.01
N SER A 289 11.49 -8.82 -4.95
CA SER A 289 11.17 -9.47 -3.69
C SER A 289 9.75 -9.08 -3.32
N PHE A 290 8.88 -10.09 -3.18
CA PHE A 290 7.54 -9.86 -2.67
C PHE A 290 7.61 -9.29 -1.25
N MET A 291 7.14 -8.05 -1.11
CA MET A 291 6.94 -7.41 0.19
C MET A 291 5.44 -7.28 0.42
N CYS A 292 4.93 -7.90 1.49
CA CYS A 292 3.55 -7.66 1.89
C CYS A 292 3.47 -6.30 2.63
N ASP A 293 3.55 -5.25 1.84
CA ASP A 293 3.53 -3.84 2.23
C ASP A 293 2.82 -3.04 1.13
N ALA A 294 2.00 -2.05 1.49
CA ALA A 294 1.42 -1.12 0.53
C ALA A 294 2.50 -0.30 -0.20
N GLY A 295 3.70 -0.20 0.37
CA GLY A 295 4.82 0.56 -0.16
C GLY A 295 4.52 2.06 -0.18
N TYR A 296 5.27 2.81 -0.99
CA TYR A 296 5.18 4.27 -1.05
C TYR A 296 4.37 4.79 -2.24
N VAL A 297 4.05 3.95 -3.23
CA VAL A 297 3.31 4.36 -4.43
C VAL A 297 1.86 4.78 -4.15
N PRO A 298 1.07 4.09 -3.29
CA PRO A 298 -0.29 4.54 -2.96
C PRO A 298 -0.29 5.90 -2.30
N MET A 299 0.80 6.22 -1.62
CA MET A 299 1.04 7.48 -0.94
C MET A 299 1.25 8.61 -1.94
N ILE A 300 2.08 8.36 -2.95
CA ILE A 300 2.29 9.29 -4.07
C ILE A 300 1.00 9.46 -4.87
N VAL A 301 0.27 8.38 -5.16
CA VAL A 301 -0.96 8.40 -5.95
C VAL A 301 -2.10 9.12 -5.21
N LEU A 302 -2.34 8.81 -3.93
CA LEU A 302 -3.42 9.44 -3.16
C LEU A 302 -3.17 10.93 -2.96
N THR A 303 -1.91 11.33 -2.77
CA THR A 303 -1.60 12.74 -2.57
C THR A 303 -1.57 13.50 -3.89
N SER A 304 -1.06 12.91 -4.97
CA SER A 304 -1.11 13.52 -6.31
C SER A 304 -2.55 13.62 -6.84
N ALA A 305 -3.43 12.66 -6.57
CA ALA A 305 -4.84 12.73 -6.99
C ALA A 305 -5.59 13.96 -6.46
N LYS A 306 -5.10 14.56 -5.37
CA LYS A 306 -5.66 15.77 -4.74
C LYS A 306 -4.92 17.05 -5.11
N CYS A 307 -3.80 16.98 -5.83
CA CYS A 307 -3.08 18.14 -6.31
C CYS A 307 -3.88 18.84 -7.43
N ALA A 308 -4.14 20.15 -7.26
CA ALA A 308 -4.86 20.94 -8.25
C ALA A 308 -4.04 21.16 -9.54
N HIS A 309 -2.70 21.14 -9.44
CA HIS A 309 -1.80 21.42 -10.53
C HIS A 309 -1.58 20.18 -11.43
N LEU A 310 -2.10 20.21 -12.66
CA LEU A 310 -2.02 19.09 -13.61
C LEU A 310 -0.57 18.68 -13.92
N GLU A 311 0.35 19.63 -14.07
CA GLU A 311 1.74 19.30 -14.37
C GLU A 311 2.42 18.62 -13.19
N SER A 312 2.14 19.03 -11.96
CA SER A 312 2.66 18.39 -10.75
C SER A 312 2.10 16.98 -10.61
N ARG A 313 0.83 16.75 -10.95
CA ARG A 313 0.23 15.40 -11.04
C ARG A 313 0.91 14.52 -12.09
N LEU A 314 1.12 15.07 -13.29
CA LEU A 314 1.75 14.32 -14.37
C LEU A 314 3.23 14.03 -14.06
N SER A 315 3.94 14.95 -13.42
CA SER A 315 5.31 14.72 -12.93
C SER A 315 5.33 13.67 -11.82
N ALA A 316 4.42 13.72 -10.85
CA ALA A 316 4.26 12.68 -9.83
C ALA A 316 4.01 11.29 -10.43
N LEU A 317 3.12 11.21 -11.42
CA LEU A 317 2.81 9.98 -12.14
C LEU A 317 3.98 9.50 -13.02
N LYS A 318 4.87 10.39 -13.44
CA LYS A 318 6.13 10.05 -14.13
C LYS A 318 7.23 9.59 -13.17
N LEU A 319 7.12 9.85 -11.87
CA LEU A 319 7.98 9.29 -10.82
C LEU A 319 7.59 7.85 -10.44
N VAL A 320 6.55 7.29 -11.08
CA VAL A 320 6.05 5.92 -10.84
C VAL A 320 6.92 4.77 -11.40
N PRO A 321 8.02 4.94 -12.20
CA PRO A 321 8.87 3.81 -12.46
C PRO A 321 9.89 3.64 -11.32
N VAL A 322 9.71 2.54 -10.57
CA VAL A 322 10.68 1.76 -9.77
C VAL A 322 10.71 2.06 -8.25
N PRO A 323 10.77 1.05 -7.32
CA PRO A 323 10.59 -0.41 -7.41
C PRO A 323 9.50 -1.03 -6.53
N GLY A 324 9.04 -2.20 -6.98
CA GLY A 324 7.78 -2.83 -6.63
C GLY A 324 6.92 -2.82 -7.89
N LEU A 325 6.74 -3.97 -8.52
CA LEU A 325 5.91 -4.08 -9.73
C LEU A 325 4.52 -3.48 -9.52
N PRO A 326 3.78 -3.17 -10.60
CA PRO A 326 2.42 -2.64 -10.55
C PRO A 326 1.46 -3.41 -9.62
N ARG A 327 1.78 -4.64 -9.21
CA ARG A 327 0.99 -5.46 -8.27
C ARG A 327 1.78 -6.09 -7.11
N GLU A 328 3.10 -5.87 -7.02
CA GLU A 328 3.88 -6.24 -5.82
C GLU A 328 3.73 -5.20 -4.71
N LEU A 329 3.44 -3.96 -5.10
CA LEU A 329 2.87 -2.96 -4.22
C LEU A 329 1.39 -3.28 -4.15
N LEU A 330 0.89 -3.57 -2.95
CA LEU A 330 -0.45 -4.12 -2.66
C LEU A 330 -1.64 -3.26 -3.15
N CYS A 331 -1.45 -2.29 -4.04
CA CYS A 331 -2.30 -1.12 -4.20
C CYS A 331 -2.39 -0.53 -5.61
N LEU A 332 -1.96 -1.22 -6.67
CA LEU A 332 -2.24 -0.77 -8.05
C LEU A 332 -3.00 -1.84 -8.85
N PRO A 333 -4.34 -1.81 -8.71
CA PRO A 333 -5.15 -1.92 -9.92
C PRO A 333 -6.34 -0.92 -9.99
N ALA A 334 -6.32 -0.18 -11.10
CA ALA A 334 -7.44 0.23 -11.96
C ALA A 334 -8.59 1.15 -11.48
N HIS A 335 -8.77 1.47 -10.19
CA HIS A 335 -9.99 2.21 -9.78
C HIS A 335 -9.78 3.55 -9.06
N ALA A 336 -8.56 4.06 -8.95
CA ALA A 336 -8.34 5.44 -8.50
C ALA A 336 -8.92 6.51 -9.46
N TRP A 337 -9.37 6.07 -10.64
CA TRP A 337 -10.07 6.88 -11.62
C TRP A 337 -11.46 6.28 -11.82
N GLY A 338 -12.48 6.88 -11.21
CA GLY A 338 -13.84 6.74 -11.70
C GLY A 338 -13.93 7.38 -13.08
N CYS A 339 -13.39 6.73 -14.11
CA CYS A 339 -13.86 6.92 -15.46
C CYS A 339 -15.14 6.08 -15.58
N PRO A 340 -16.27 6.66 -16.03
CA PRO A 340 -17.42 5.87 -16.43
C PRO A 340 -16.96 4.80 -17.41
N GLU A 341 -17.54 3.60 -17.32
CA GLU A 341 -17.38 2.64 -18.40
C GLU A 341 -17.76 3.34 -19.71
N VAL A 342 -17.07 3.02 -20.81
CA VAL A 342 -17.30 3.60 -22.16
C VAL A 342 -18.75 3.39 -22.66
N LYS A 343 -19.60 2.69 -21.90
CA LYS A 343 -21.03 2.54 -22.12
C LYS A 343 -21.88 3.71 -21.64
N ASP A 344 -21.34 4.62 -20.81
CA ASP A 344 -22.10 5.71 -20.16
C ASP A 344 -21.76 7.12 -20.68
N LEU A 345 -21.07 7.24 -21.81
CA LEU A 345 -20.88 8.52 -22.50
C LEU A 345 -22.07 8.81 -23.45
N PRO A 346 -22.65 10.03 -23.44
CA PRO A 346 -23.66 10.43 -24.42
C PRO A 346 -23.14 10.28 -25.86
N GLN A 347 -23.99 9.80 -26.77
CA GLN A 347 -23.67 9.46 -28.17
C GLN A 347 -23.16 10.61 -29.07
N GLU A 348 -22.93 11.81 -28.55
CA GLU A 348 -22.65 13.01 -29.35
C GLU A 348 -21.16 13.23 -29.69
N ILE A 349 -20.24 12.33 -29.30
CA ILE A 349 -18.79 12.47 -29.60
C ILE A 349 -18.25 11.27 -30.41
N GLN A 350 -19.06 10.75 -31.34
CA GLN A 350 -18.59 9.77 -32.35
C GLN A 350 -18.65 10.26 -33.80
N THR A 351 -18.97 11.53 -34.04
CA THR A 351 -19.05 12.08 -35.40
C THR A 351 -18.07 13.25 -35.59
N SER A 352 -16.79 12.94 -35.78
CA SER A 352 -15.86 13.87 -36.45
C SER A 352 -14.63 13.16 -36.99
N THR A 353 -14.83 12.14 -37.83
CA THR A 353 -13.80 11.66 -38.75
C THR A 353 -14.46 11.17 -40.03
N GLU A 354 -14.78 12.09 -40.94
CA GLU A 354 -14.86 11.86 -42.39
C GLU A 354 -15.04 13.23 -43.06
N ASP A 355 -13.97 13.76 -43.65
CA ASP A 355 -13.95 14.23 -45.04
C ASP A 355 -12.67 15.02 -45.35
N THR A 356 -11.75 14.36 -46.06
CA THR A 356 -10.77 15.06 -46.90
C THR A 356 -10.82 14.47 -48.30
N GLY A 357 -11.70 15.04 -49.11
CA GLY A 357 -11.35 15.62 -50.41
C GLY A 357 -10.92 14.67 -51.53
N THR A 358 -11.88 14.31 -52.37
CA THR A 358 -11.65 14.07 -53.80
C THR A 358 -12.57 14.97 -54.60
N ALA A 359 -11.98 15.94 -55.29
CA ALA A 359 -12.62 16.91 -56.19
C ALA A 359 -12.80 16.31 -57.61
N PRO A 360 -13.62 16.94 -58.48
CA PRO A 360 -14.54 16.26 -59.38
C PRO A 360 -14.01 16.09 -60.81
N ASN A 361 -14.68 15.23 -61.58
CA ASN A 361 -14.76 15.36 -63.03
C ASN A 361 -16.21 15.18 -63.49
N ASP A 362 -16.81 16.27 -63.94
CA ASP A 362 -17.98 16.32 -64.80
C ASP A 362 -17.64 15.77 -66.19
N VAL A 363 -18.47 14.87 -66.75
CA VAL A 363 -18.91 14.93 -68.16
C VAL A 363 -20.32 14.33 -68.28
N MET A 364 -21.28 15.25 -68.43
CA MET A 364 -22.42 15.30 -69.36
C MET A 364 -22.87 14.06 -70.18
N GLU A 365 -24.21 14.03 -70.32
CA GLU A 365 -25.05 13.52 -71.43
C GLU A 365 -25.32 12.01 -71.53
N MET A 366 -26.49 11.53 -71.97
CA MET A 366 -27.90 11.95 -72.08
C MET A 366 -28.58 10.76 -72.77
N SER A 367 -29.74 10.28 -72.29
CA SER A 367 -30.75 9.46 -73.03
C SER A 367 -30.29 8.14 -73.66
N THR A 368 -30.90 6.98 -73.41
CA THR A 368 -32.31 6.58 -73.55
C THR A 368 -32.43 5.14 -73.05
#